data_AF-A0A968DHV1-F1
#
_entry.id   AF-A0A968DHV1-F1
#
_cell.length_a   1.000
_cell.length_b   1.000
_cell.length_c   1.000
_cell.angle_alpha   90.00
_cell.angle_beta   90.00
_cell.angle_gamma   90.00
#
_symmetry.space_group_name_H-M   'P 1'
#
loop_
_entity.id
_entity.type
_entity.pdbx_description
1 polymer ?
#
loop_
_entity_poly.entity_id
_entity_poly.type
_entity_poly.pdbx_seq_one_letter_code
_entity_poly.pdbx_strand_id
1 'polypeptide(L)'
;SADQLEQLKLLGTCINYNGYGSKLEDLIYTPEELYRLISSYPDPFDFIREEPGYTRLVDGYHSDLEQANAIASSYQNDGHALYIL
;
A
#
# COMPACT_ATOMS: atom_id res chain seq x y z
N SER A 1 2.25 6.66 -21.17
CA SER A 1 0.81 6.92 -21.42
C SER A 1 0.13 7.30 -20.10
N ALA A 2 -1.17 7.62 -20.12
CA ALA A 2 -1.95 7.80 -18.88
C ALA A 2 -1.93 6.54 -18.00
N ASP A 3 -2.03 5.35 -18.62
CA ASP A 3 -2.00 4.07 -17.91
C ASP A 3 -0.68 3.84 -17.17
N GLN A 4 0.46 4.13 -17.82
CA GLN A 4 1.78 4.03 -17.18
C GLN A 4 1.93 5.00 -16.01
N LEU A 5 1.32 6.19 -16.09
CA LEU A 5 1.35 7.15 -15.00
C LEU A 5 0.55 6.63 -13.79
N GLU A 6 -0.64 6.07 -14.01
CA GLU A 6 -1.43 5.48 -12.93
C GLU A 6 -0.76 4.24 -12.33
N GLN A 7 -0.08 3.42 -13.14
CA GLN A 7 0.75 2.31 -12.65
C GLN A 7 1.86 2.78 -11.70
N LEU A 8 2.63 3.79 -12.11
CA LEU A 8 3.71 4.34 -11.27
C LEU A 8 3.17 5.03 -10.01
N LYS A 9 2.02 5.70 -10.11
CA LYS A 9 1.34 6.31 -8.97
C LYS A 9 0.88 5.26 -7.96
N LEU A 10 0.29 4.15 -8.41
CA LEU A 10 -0.09 3.05 -7.52
C LEU A 10 1.14 2.42 -6.86
N LEU A 11 2.21 2.15 -7.62
CA LEU A 11 3.48 1.65 -7.09
C LEU A 11 4.02 2.59 -5.99
N GLY A 12 4.13 3.89 -6.27
CA GLY A 12 4.60 4.88 -5.29
C GLY A 12 3.70 4.98 -4.06
N THR A 13 2.38 4.88 -4.25
CA THR A 13 1.41 4.87 -3.14
C THR A 13 1.64 3.67 -2.23
N CYS A 14 1.81 2.47 -2.80
CA CYS A 14 2.02 1.26 -2.00
C CYS A 14 3.38 1.27 -1.27
N ILE A 15 4.44 1.77 -1.92
CA ILE A 15 5.75 1.94 -1.28
C ILE A 15 5.66 2.92 -0.10
N ASN A 16 5.00 4.06 -0.30
CA ASN A 16 4.81 5.04 0.77
C ASN A 16 3.96 4.45 1.90
N TYR A 17 2.85 3.80 1.56
CA TYR A 17 1.94 3.19 2.53
C TYR A 17 2.62 2.09 3.37
N ASN A 18 3.50 1.28 2.78
CA ASN A 18 4.29 0.28 3.53
C ASN A 18 5.11 0.89 4.68
N GLY A 19 5.34 2.21 4.70
CA GLY A 19 6.01 2.91 5.80
C GLY A 19 5.14 3.28 7.01
N TYR A 20 3.82 3.03 6.99
CA TYR A 20 2.88 3.57 8.00
C TYR A 20 2.63 2.66 9.22
N GLY A 21 3.35 1.54 9.35
CA GLY A 21 3.25 0.69 10.53
C GLY A 21 4.04 1.23 11.73
N SER A 22 3.55 0.96 12.94
CA SER A 22 4.17 1.41 14.20
C SER A 22 5.44 0.62 14.55
N LYS A 23 5.55 -0.59 13.99
CA LYS A 23 6.67 -1.52 14.12
C LYS A 23 6.98 -2.17 12.78
N LEU A 24 8.16 -2.79 12.67
CA LEU A 24 8.55 -3.53 11.46
C LEU A 24 7.60 -4.69 11.12
N GLU A 25 7.01 -5.31 12.14
CA GLU A 25 6.04 -6.41 11.99
C GLU A 25 4.69 -5.97 11.40
N ASP A 26 4.40 -4.67 11.45
CA ASP A 26 3.17 -4.10 10.88
C ASP A 26 3.33 -3.83 9.36
N LEU A 27 4.56 -3.88 8.82
CA LEU A 27 4.82 -3.59 7.42
C LEU A 27 4.57 -4.82 6.54
N ILE A 28 4.18 -4.59 5.28
CA ILE A 28 4.09 -5.66 4.29
C ILE A 28 5.48 -6.27 4.03
N TYR A 29 6.47 -5.39 3.95
CA TYR A 29 7.90 -5.70 3.90
C TYR A 29 8.68 -4.76 4.81
N THR A 30 9.77 -5.24 5.40
CA THR A 30 10.74 -4.33 6.01
C THR A 30 11.36 -3.42 4.93
N PRO A 31 11.84 -2.21 5.27
CA PRO A 31 12.44 -1.31 4.28
C PRO A 31 13.62 -1.95 3.53
N GLU A 32 14.38 -2.81 4.21
CA GLU A 32 15.54 -3.50 3.65
C GLU A 32 15.13 -4.56 2.60
N GLU A 33 14.09 -5.35 2.89
CA GLU A 33 13.54 -6.33 1.96
C GLU A 33 12.93 -5.66 0.74
N LEU A 34 12.11 -4.63 0.95
CA LEU A 34 11.45 -3.90 -0.13
C LEU A 34 12.48 -3.24 -1.06
N TYR A 35 13.52 -2.63 -0.50
CA TYR A 35 14.62 -2.06 -1.28
C TYR A 35 15.30 -3.11 -2.15
N ARG A 36 15.71 -4.25 -1.57
CA ARG A 36 16.38 -5.33 -2.33
C ARG A 36 15.51 -5.85 -3.47
N LEU A 37 14.22 -6.03 -3.20
CA LEU A 37 13.26 -6.51 -4.18
C LEU A 37 13.17 -5.56 -5.38
N ILE A 38 12.92 -4.27 -5.12
CA ILE A 38 12.77 -3.25 -6.17
C ILE A 38 14.11 -3.01 -6.91
N SER A 39 15.22 -2.94 -6.17
CA SER A 39 16.54 -2.61 -6.74
C SER A 39 17.05 -3.63 -7.77
N SER A 40 16.46 -4.83 -7.79
CA SER A 40 16.78 -5.87 -8.76
C SER A 40 16.19 -5.60 -10.15
N TYR A 41 15.29 -4.62 -10.27
CA TYR A 41 14.61 -4.24 -11.51
C TYR A 41 15.04 -2.84 -11.97
N PRO A 42 15.78 -2.72 -13.09
CA PRO A 42 16.16 -1.42 -13.65
C PRO A 42 14.97 -0.62 -14.17
N ASP A 43 13.97 -1.30 -14.71
CA ASP A 43 12.72 -0.70 -15.17
C ASP A 43 11.60 -0.99 -14.14
N PRO A 44 10.95 0.05 -13.56
CA PRO A 44 9.84 -0.15 -12.64
C PRO A 44 8.65 -0.89 -13.28
N PHE A 45 8.46 -0.84 -14.60
CA PHE A 45 7.39 -1.55 -15.28
C PHE A 45 7.64 -3.06 -15.37
N ASP A 46 8.90 -3.50 -15.31
CA ASP A 46 9.24 -4.91 -15.21
C ASP A 46 8.94 -5.43 -13.80
N PHE A 47 9.29 -4.65 -12.76
CA PHE A 47 8.88 -4.95 -11.38
C PHE A 47 7.35 -5.10 -11.26
N ILE A 48 6.59 -4.15 -11.82
CA ILE A 48 5.12 -4.15 -11.80
C ILE A 48 4.54 -5.40 -12.50
N ARG A 49 5.20 -5.92 -13.53
CA ARG A 49 4.67 -7.01 -14.36
C ARG A 49 5.11 -8.40 -13.88
N GLU A 50 6.33 -8.51 -13.38
CA GLU A 50 7.00 -9.80 -13.20
C GLU A 50 7.23 -10.19 -11.74
N GLU A 51 7.25 -9.24 -10.81
CA GLU A 51 7.57 -9.50 -9.41
C GLU A 51 6.30 -9.78 -8.57
N PRO A 52 6.10 -11.00 -8.04
CA PRO A 52 4.97 -11.30 -7.16
C PRO A 52 4.88 -10.38 -5.94
N GLY A 53 6.00 -9.84 -5.48
CA GLY A 53 6.02 -8.90 -4.38
C GLY A 53 5.33 -7.56 -4.67
N TYR A 54 5.21 -7.15 -5.93
CA TYR A 54 4.36 -6.01 -6.31
C TYR A 54 2.88 -6.30 -6.02
N THR A 55 2.39 -7.48 -6.42
CA THR A 55 1.00 -7.89 -6.13
C THR A 55 0.75 -7.91 -4.62
N ARG A 56 1.70 -8.44 -3.82
CA ARG A 56 1.58 -8.43 -2.36
C ARG A 56 1.48 -7.01 -1.76
N LEU A 57 2.22 -6.04 -2.30
CA LEU A 57 2.11 -4.63 -1.87
C LEU A 57 0.72 -4.06 -2.16
N VAL A 58 0.22 -4.29 -3.37
CA VAL A 58 -1.09 -3.79 -3.82
C VAL A 58 -2.22 -4.43 -3.03
N ASP A 59 -2.18 -5.75 -2.83
CA ASP A 59 -3.19 -6.49 -2.07
C ASP A 59 -3.20 -6.07 -0.60
N GLY A 60 -2.02 -5.91 0.02
CA GLY A 60 -1.92 -5.44 1.40
C GLY A 60 -2.50 -4.04 1.57
N TYR A 61 -2.16 -3.12 0.67
CA TYR A 61 -2.71 -1.77 0.66
C TYR A 61 -4.24 -1.76 0.53
N HIS A 62 -4.80 -2.51 -0.44
CA HIS A 62 -6.24 -2.57 -0.64
C HIS A 62 -6.97 -3.27 0.50
N SER A 63 -6.41 -4.36 1.03
CA SER A 63 -7.02 -5.12 2.12
C SER A 63 -7.11 -4.29 3.40
N ASP A 64 -6.08 -3.50 3.72
CA ASP A 64 -6.13 -2.64 4.90
C ASP A 64 -7.14 -1.50 4.73
N LEU A 65 -7.17 -0.85 3.56
CA LEU A 65 -8.19 0.16 3.27
C LEU A 65 -9.61 -0.42 3.28
N GLU A 66 -9.81 -1.64 2.79
CA GLU A 66 -11.11 -2.32 2.86
C GLU A 66 -11.53 -2.55 4.31
N GLN A 67 -10.62 -3.05 5.15
CA GLN A 67 -10.86 -3.23 6.57
C GLN A 67 -11.20 -1.90 7.27
N ALA A 68 -10.41 -0.85 7.02
CA ALA A 68 -10.65 0.47 7.59
C ALA A 68 -12.00 1.06 7.16
N ASN A 69 -12.37 0.93 5.88
CA ASN A 69 -13.65 1.42 5.36
C ASN A 69 -14.86 0.60 5.86
N ALA A 70 -14.66 -0.64 6.28
CA ALA A 70 -15.72 -1.49 6.84
C ALA A 70 -16.05 -1.15 8.30
N ILE A 71 -15.23 -0.34 8.98
CA ILE A 71 -15.46 0.05 10.38
C ILE A 71 -16.65 1.01 10.44
N ALA A 72 -17.69 0.61 11.18
CA ALA A 72 -18.80 1.50 11.48
C ALA A 72 -18.36 2.57 12.51
N SER A 73 -18.80 3.80 12.29
CA SER A 73 -18.56 4.87 13.26
C SER A 73 -19.31 4.56 14.57
N SER A 74 -18.63 4.76 15.70
CA SER A 74 -19.27 4.68 17.02
C SER A 74 -20.23 5.86 17.25
N TYR A 75 -20.01 6.96 16.53
CA TYR A 75 -20.86 8.14 16.53
C TYR A 75 -20.64 8.90 15.20
N GLN A 76 -21.70 9.48 14.65
CA GLN A 76 -21.63 10.31 13.44
C GLN A 76 -22.73 11.39 13.44
N ASN A 77 -22.40 12.56 12.92
CA ASN A 77 -23.34 13.62 12.55
C ASN A 77 -22.87 14.32 11.25
N ASP A 78 -23.53 15.41 10.87
CA ASP A 78 -23.26 16.14 9.62
C ASP A 78 -21.84 16.74 9.51
N GLY A 79 -21.10 16.87 10.62
CA GLY A 79 -19.77 17.49 10.65
C GLY A 79 -18.61 16.55 10.95
N HIS A 80 -18.86 15.36 11.53
CA HIS A 80 -17.80 14.42 11.91
C HIS A 80 -18.30 13.00 12.17
N ALA A 81 -17.36 12.06 12.15
CA ALA A 81 -17.54 10.69 12.60
C ALA A 81 -16.41 10.29 13.55
N LEU A 82 -16.75 9.53 14.60
CA LEU A 82 -15.81 8.95 15.55
C LEU A 82 -15.70 7.44 15.28
N TYR A 83 -14.48 6.97 15.10
CA TYR A 83 -14.15 5.55 14.91
C TYR A 83 -13.36 5.06 16.12
N ILE A 84 -13.62 3.82 16.54
CA ILE A 84 -12.82 3.12 17.55
C ILE A 84 -12.08 2.03 16.81
N LEU A 85 -10.75 2.13 16.81
CA LEU A 85 -9.81 1.22 16.16
C LEU A 85 -9.26 0.21 17.17
#